data_AF-A0A662H3Z9-F1
#
_entry.id   AF-A0A662H3Z9-F1
#
_cell.length_a   1.000
_cell.length_b   1.000
_cell.length_c   1.000
_cell.angle_alpha   90.00
_cell.angle_beta   90.00
_cell.angle_gamma   90.00
#
_symmetry.space_group_name_H-M   'P 1'
#
loop_
_entity.id
_entity.type
_entity.pdbx_description
1 polymer ?
#
loop_
_entity_poly.entity_id
_entity_poly.type
_entity_poly.pdbx_seq_one_letter_code
_entity_poly.pdbx_strand_id
1 'polypeptide(L)'
;MPQENSEPRRERLVYTTLSALFAALTAVFAQVKFYLGPVPYTMQNFMIMLAALVLKPKYAALSQVMYLALIGFGVPAAAGFKGGPQVLVGYTAGYLWMFPVSCYVMSYLSRKYAKLSSEELLRLSLKDIVSLLTISFISVLPIYFVGFLVFSHYTLQPTAPSTRLS
;
A
#
# COMPACT_ATOMS: atom_id res chain seq x y z
N MET A 1 4.17 31.86 -21.61
CA MET A 1 4.56 30.92 -20.53
C MET A 1 3.28 30.24 -20.03
N PRO A 2 3.16 28.91 -20.09
CA PRO A 2 1.97 28.24 -19.60
C PRO A 2 1.90 28.36 -18.07
N GLN A 3 0.72 28.73 -17.56
CA GLN A 3 0.43 28.94 -16.15
C GLN A 3 0.77 27.68 -15.35
N GLU A 4 1.82 27.77 -14.54
CA GLU A 4 2.29 26.70 -13.66
C GLU A 4 1.22 26.43 -12.61
N ASN A 5 0.61 25.25 -12.71
CA ASN A 5 -0.43 24.71 -11.84
C ASN A 5 0.14 24.42 -10.43
N SER A 6 0.60 25.44 -9.72
CA SER A 6 1.16 25.32 -8.37
C SER A 6 0.02 25.26 -7.36
N GLU A 7 -0.28 24.06 -6.84
CA GLU A 7 -1.22 23.94 -5.73
C GLU A 7 -0.84 24.90 -4.59
N PRO A 8 -1.81 25.59 -3.95
CA PRO A 8 -1.53 26.55 -2.91
C PRO A 8 -0.75 25.91 -1.75
N ARG A 9 0.25 26.61 -1.22
CA ARG A 9 1.20 26.09 -0.22
C ARG A 9 0.52 25.37 0.96
N ARG A 10 -0.62 25.89 1.43
CA ARG A 10 -1.42 25.29 2.53
C ARG A 10 -1.94 23.91 2.18
N GLU A 11 -2.44 23.71 0.97
CA GLU A 11 -3.01 22.42 0.52
C GLU A 11 -1.92 21.35 0.43
N ARG A 12 -0.76 21.69 -0.13
CA ARG A 12 0.40 20.78 -0.20
C ARG A 12 0.85 20.33 1.19
N LEU A 13 0.90 21.25 2.15
CA LEU A 13 1.26 20.93 3.54
C LEU A 13 0.25 19.96 4.15
N VAL A 14 -1.05 20.24 4.02
CA VAL A 14 -2.13 19.37 4.54
C VAL A 14 -2.00 17.96 3.97
N TYR A 15 -1.88 17.82 2.64
CA TYR A 15 -1.77 16.49 2.03
C TYR A 15 -0.49 15.76 2.41
N THR A 16 0.63 16.47 2.56
CA THR A 16 1.90 15.86 2.97
C THR A 16 1.83 15.37 4.42
N THR A 17 1.23 16.15 5.32
CA THR A 17 0.96 15.73 6.70
C THR A 17 0.03 14.52 6.75
N LEU A 18 -1.04 14.52 5.94
CA LEU A 18 -1.94 13.37 5.84
C LEU A 18 -1.22 12.14 5.26
N SER A 19 -0.31 12.31 4.29
CA SER A 19 0.51 11.21 3.79
C SER A 19 1.38 10.59 4.88
N ALA A 20 2.01 11.42 5.71
CA ALA A 20 2.79 10.95 6.86
C ALA A 20 1.92 10.21 7.89
N LEU A 21 0.71 10.73 8.16
CA LEU A 21 -0.26 10.09 9.04
C LEU A 21 -0.68 8.72 8.51
N PHE A 22 -1.03 8.62 7.22
CA PHE A 22 -1.39 7.34 6.63
C PHE A 22 -0.21 6.35 6.59
N ALA A 23 1.03 6.82 6.42
CA ALA A 23 2.20 5.97 6.55
C ALA A 23 2.32 5.36 7.96
N ALA A 24 2.10 6.18 9.00
CA ALA A 24 2.09 5.71 10.39
C ALA A 24 0.91 4.76 10.68
N LEU A 25 -0.29 5.07 10.18
CA LEU A 25 -1.46 4.19 10.31
C LEU A 25 -1.24 2.85 9.62
N THR A 26 -0.65 2.84 8.42
CA THR A 26 -0.26 1.59 7.73
C THR A 26 0.70 0.77 8.59
N ALA A 27 1.67 1.40 9.27
CA ALA A 27 2.59 0.70 10.17
C ALA A 27 1.89 0.12 11.42
N VAL A 28 0.91 0.82 11.99
CA VAL A 28 0.11 0.31 13.12
C VAL A 28 -0.72 -0.89 12.66
N PHE A 29 -1.42 -0.77 11.52
CA PHE A 29 -2.24 -1.85 10.97
C PHE A 29 -1.41 -3.02 10.41
N ALA A 30 -0.11 -2.82 10.16
CA ALA A 30 0.83 -3.90 9.87
C ALA A 30 0.98 -4.89 11.01
N GLN A 31 0.75 -4.45 12.25
CA GLN A 31 0.89 -5.30 13.42
C GLN A 31 -0.34 -6.19 13.65
N VAL A 32 -1.50 -5.78 13.12
CA VAL A 32 -2.71 -6.60 13.11
C VAL A 32 -2.60 -7.63 12.00
N LYS A 33 -2.16 -8.85 12.36
CA LYS A 33 -1.86 -9.93 11.42
C LYS A 33 -2.43 -11.28 11.83
N PHE A 34 -2.76 -12.08 10.84
CA PHE A 34 -3.24 -13.46 10.96
C PHE A 34 -2.36 -14.37 10.11
N TYR A 35 -2.10 -15.58 10.59
CA TYR A 35 -1.29 -16.55 9.87
C TYR A 35 -2.21 -17.52 9.12
N LEU A 36 -2.34 -17.30 7.81
CA LEU A 36 -3.05 -18.21 6.88
C LEU A 36 -2.06 -19.07 6.08
N GLY A 37 -0.76 -18.86 6.26
CA GLY A 37 0.32 -19.50 5.53
C GLY A 37 1.69 -18.94 5.93
N PRO A 38 2.74 -19.21 5.14
CA PRO A 38 4.11 -18.78 5.46
C PRO A 38 4.29 -17.25 5.44
N VAL A 39 3.44 -16.55 4.69
CA VAL A 39 3.40 -15.08 4.67
C VAL A 39 2.25 -14.62 5.58
N PRO A 40 2.51 -13.76 6.59
CA PRO A 40 1.45 -13.25 7.45
C PRO A 40 0.51 -12.34 6.64
N TYR A 41 -0.80 -12.54 6.80
CA TYR A 41 -1.81 -11.64 6.24
C TYR A 41 -2.07 -10.50 7.21
N THR A 42 -1.92 -9.26 6.78
CA THR A 42 -1.98 -8.06 7.63
C THR A 42 -3.16 -7.17 7.26
N MET A 43 -3.57 -6.28 8.18
CA MET A 43 -4.58 -5.26 7.89
C MET A 43 -4.02 -4.03 7.16
N GLN A 44 -2.81 -4.12 6.59
CA GLN A 44 -2.19 -3.01 5.85
C GLN A 44 -2.98 -2.67 4.59
N ASN A 45 -3.46 -3.68 3.88
CA ASN A 45 -4.26 -3.48 2.67
C ASN A 45 -5.48 -2.59 2.93
N PHE A 46 -6.11 -2.70 4.10
CA PHE A 46 -7.21 -1.82 4.49
C PHE A 46 -6.76 -0.35 4.59
N MET A 47 -5.65 -0.07 5.28
CA MET A 47 -5.10 1.29 5.37
C MET A 47 -4.62 1.84 4.03
N ILE A 48 -4.06 1.01 3.16
CA ILE A 48 -3.63 1.42 1.81
C ILE A 48 -4.84 1.86 0.99
N MET A 49 -5.92 1.07 0.98
CA MET A 49 -7.14 1.43 0.25
C MET A 49 -7.81 2.67 0.84
N LEU A 50 -7.83 2.81 2.17
CA LEU A 50 -8.36 4.00 2.83
C LEU A 50 -7.54 5.26 2.50
N ALA A 51 -6.20 5.15 2.50
CA ALA A 51 -5.31 6.23 2.10
C ALA A 51 -5.58 6.66 0.65
N ALA A 52 -5.83 5.71 -0.25
CA ALA A 52 -6.14 5.98 -1.64
C ALA A 52 -7.45 6.76 -1.84
N LEU A 53 -8.48 6.45 -1.04
CA LEU A 53 -9.77 7.15 -1.06
C LEU A 53 -9.65 8.59 -0.53
N VAL A 54 -8.84 8.81 0.50
CA VAL A 54 -8.69 10.13 1.13
C VAL A 54 -7.72 11.04 0.36
N LEU A 55 -6.55 10.54 -0.01
CA LEU A 55 -5.45 11.31 -0.59
C LEU A 55 -5.53 11.39 -2.11
N LYS A 56 -5.09 12.49 -2.72
CA LYS A 56 -4.93 12.58 -4.19
C LYS A 56 -3.86 11.56 -4.65
N PRO A 57 -3.88 11.09 -5.92
CA PRO A 57 -3.05 9.96 -6.34
C PRO A 57 -1.55 10.11 -6.03
N LYS A 58 -0.99 11.32 -6.24
CA LYS A 58 0.41 11.62 -5.91
C LYS A 58 0.72 11.47 -4.41
N TYR A 59 -0.14 11.99 -3.54
CA TYR A 59 0.03 11.93 -2.08
C TYR A 59 -0.31 10.55 -1.51
N ALA A 60 -1.21 9.80 -2.16
CA ALA A 60 -1.52 8.41 -1.84
C ALA A 60 -0.32 7.49 -2.11
N ALA A 61 0.35 7.65 -3.25
CA ALA A 61 1.61 6.95 -3.52
C ALA A 61 2.70 7.37 -2.51
N LEU A 62 2.81 8.67 -2.25
CA LEU A 62 3.79 9.23 -1.32
C LEU A 62 3.64 8.65 0.10
N SER A 63 2.41 8.46 0.60
CA SER A 63 2.21 7.89 1.94
C SER A 63 2.78 6.47 2.04
N GLN A 64 2.60 5.65 1.00
CA GLN A 64 3.17 4.31 1.00
C GLN A 64 4.69 4.32 0.80
N VAL A 65 5.23 5.25 -0.01
CA VAL A 65 6.68 5.44 -0.11
C VAL A 65 7.28 5.85 1.24
N MET A 66 6.63 6.74 1.98
CA MET A 66 7.06 7.10 3.34
C MET A 66 7.01 5.90 4.28
N TYR A 67 5.97 5.06 4.20
CA TYR A 67 5.89 3.81 4.95
C TYR A 67 7.08 2.86 4.63
N LEU A 68 7.42 2.70 3.36
CA LEU A 68 8.61 1.91 2.95
C LEU A 68 9.91 2.53 3.43
N ALA A 69 10.03 3.86 3.39
CA ALA A 69 11.21 4.58 3.89
C ALA A 69 11.41 4.36 5.39
N LEU A 70 10.33 4.41 6.19
CA LEU A 70 10.38 4.10 7.64
C LEU A 70 10.97 2.70 7.86
N ILE A 71 10.49 1.69 7.13
CA ILE A 71 11.03 0.33 7.19
C ILE A 71 12.50 0.32 6.79
N GLY A 72 12.85 0.97 5.66
CA GLY A 72 14.22 1.01 5.14
C GLY A 72 15.23 1.62 6.13
N PHE A 73 14.82 2.64 6.89
CA PHE A 73 15.63 3.26 7.94
C PHE A 73 15.72 2.45 9.25
N GLY A 74 15.11 1.26 9.31
CA GLY A 74 15.18 0.39 10.49
C GLY A 74 14.06 0.58 11.50
N VAL A 75 13.08 1.45 11.22
CA VAL A 75 11.90 1.56 12.09
C VAL A 75 11.12 0.24 12.04
N PRO A 76 10.71 -0.33 13.19
CA PRO A 76 9.98 -1.60 13.26
C PRO A 76 8.51 -1.45 12.81
N ALA A 77 8.31 -0.93 11.61
CA ALA A 77 7.01 -0.58 11.04
C ALA A 77 6.38 -1.73 10.25
N ALA A 78 7.17 -2.72 9.82
CA ALA A 78 6.65 -3.89 9.11
C ALA A 78 6.05 -4.93 10.07
N ALA A 79 5.31 -5.87 9.50
CA ALA A 79 4.55 -6.85 10.25
C ALA A 79 5.41 -7.67 11.24
N GLY A 80 4.99 -7.69 12.51
CA GLY A 80 5.75 -8.33 13.58
C GLY A 80 6.93 -7.50 14.06
N PHE A 81 6.77 -6.17 14.09
CA PHE A 81 7.80 -5.22 14.52
C PHE A 81 9.14 -5.41 13.79
N LYS A 82 9.07 -5.79 12.52
CA LYS A 82 10.26 -5.92 11.67
C LYS A 82 10.59 -4.57 11.05
N GLY A 83 11.88 -4.26 10.97
CA GLY A 83 12.41 -3.09 10.29
C GLY A 83 13.72 -3.44 9.60
N GLY A 84 14.21 -2.52 8.78
CA GLY A 84 15.50 -2.56 8.12
C GLY A 84 15.42 -2.98 6.64
N PRO A 85 16.51 -2.74 5.88
CA PRO A 85 16.58 -3.05 4.45
C PRO A 85 16.27 -4.51 4.12
N GLN A 86 16.59 -5.44 5.03
CA GLN A 86 16.28 -6.88 4.88
C GLN A 86 14.79 -7.16 4.64
N VAL A 87 13.89 -6.33 5.16
CA VAL A 87 12.44 -6.48 4.94
C VAL A 87 12.06 -6.09 3.50
N LEU A 88 12.78 -5.14 2.91
CA LEU A 88 12.56 -4.64 1.56
C LEU A 88 13.23 -5.50 0.47
N VAL A 89 14.07 -6.46 0.85
CA VAL A 89 14.67 -7.44 -0.07
C VAL A 89 14.25 -8.87 0.21
N GLY A 90 13.53 -9.16 1.31
CA GLY A 90 13.12 -10.51 1.67
C GLY A 90 11.94 -11.07 0.86
N TYR A 91 11.44 -12.23 1.29
CA TYR A 91 10.32 -12.93 0.63
C TYR A 91 8.98 -12.16 0.62
N THR A 92 8.83 -11.14 1.47
CA THR A 92 7.66 -10.24 1.49
C THR A 92 7.85 -8.95 0.71
N ALA A 93 9.04 -8.71 0.15
CA ALA A 93 9.38 -7.45 -0.51
C ALA A 93 8.45 -7.11 -1.68
N GLY A 94 8.09 -8.11 -2.49
CA GLY A 94 7.23 -7.91 -3.66
C GLY A 94 5.86 -7.33 -3.31
N TYR A 95 5.31 -7.69 -2.13
CA TYR A 95 4.05 -7.12 -1.65
C TYR A 95 4.24 -5.64 -1.29
N LEU A 96 5.29 -5.33 -0.53
CA LEU A 96 5.60 -3.99 -0.04
C LEU A 96 5.86 -2.99 -1.18
N TRP A 97 6.67 -3.37 -2.17
CA TRP A 97 7.01 -2.52 -3.30
C TRP A 97 5.82 -2.16 -4.19
N MET A 98 4.75 -2.97 -4.16
CA MET A 98 3.53 -2.69 -4.90
C MET A 98 2.51 -1.85 -4.13
N PHE A 99 2.72 -1.59 -2.83
CA PHE A 99 1.81 -0.73 -2.07
C PHE A 99 1.66 0.67 -2.68
N PRO A 100 2.74 1.40 -3.07
CA PRO A 100 2.60 2.71 -3.70
C PRO A 100 1.84 2.65 -5.03
N VAL A 101 2.10 1.63 -5.84
CA VAL A 101 1.46 1.44 -7.15
C VAL A 101 -0.03 1.20 -6.98
N SER A 102 -0.40 0.24 -6.13
CA SER A 102 -1.80 -0.10 -5.87
C SER A 102 -2.57 1.03 -5.21
N CYS A 103 -1.95 1.76 -4.28
CA CYS A 103 -2.54 2.94 -3.66
C CYS A 103 -2.80 4.05 -4.69
N TYR A 104 -1.85 4.27 -5.62
CA TYR A 104 -2.00 5.24 -6.71
C TYR A 104 -3.15 4.85 -7.65
N VAL A 105 -3.18 3.60 -8.10
CA VAL A 105 -4.21 3.08 -9.02
C VAL A 105 -5.60 3.21 -8.39
N MET A 106 -5.77 2.80 -7.14
CA MET A 106 -7.04 2.94 -6.43
C MET A 106 -7.48 4.41 -6.31
N SER A 107 -6.56 5.31 -5.96
CA SER A 107 -6.87 6.74 -5.82
C SER A 107 -7.25 7.38 -7.15
N TYR A 108 -6.57 6.99 -8.22
CA TYR A 108 -6.84 7.49 -9.56
C TYR A 108 -8.19 6.99 -10.10
N LEU A 109 -8.45 5.68 -10.00
CA LEU A 109 -9.68 5.08 -10.50
C LEU A 109 -10.91 5.51 -9.70
N SER A 110 -10.84 5.56 -8.37
CA SER A 110 -11.95 6.02 -7.53
C SER A 110 -12.32 7.48 -7.80
N ARG A 111 -11.34 8.36 -8.04
CA ARG A 111 -11.60 9.76 -8.42
C ARG A 111 -12.14 9.90 -9.84
N LYS A 112 -11.68 9.06 -10.78
CA LYS A 112 -12.25 9.04 -12.13
C LYS A 112 -13.71 8.59 -12.09
N TYR A 113 -14.02 7.58 -11.28
CA TYR A 113 -15.39 7.12 -11.05
C TYR A 113 -16.24 8.22 -10.39
N ALA A 114 -15.75 8.86 -9.34
CA ALA A 114 -16.46 9.94 -8.64
C ALA A 114 -16.75 11.16 -9.52
N LYS A 115 -15.94 11.43 -10.56
CA LYS A 115 -16.23 12.47 -11.55
C LYS A 115 -17.32 12.09 -12.55
N LEU A 116 -17.51 10.79 -12.79
CA LEU A 116 -18.53 10.26 -13.70
C LEU A 116 -19.87 10.05 -13.00
N SER A 117 -19.86 9.81 -11.68
CA SER A 117 -21.06 9.70 -10.86
C SER A 117 -21.54 11.11 -10.48
N SER A 118 -22.65 11.56 -11.08
CA SER A 118 -23.24 12.90 -10.88
C SER A 118 -23.94 13.09 -9.53
N GLU A 119 -24.03 12.05 -8.70
CA GLU A 119 -24.64 12.11 -7.37
C GLU A 119 -23.60 12.59 -6.35
N GLU A 120 -23.98 13.51 -5.45
CA GLU A 120 -23.12 13.94 -4.35
C GLU A 120 -22.61 12.71 -3.57
N LEU A 121 -21.29 12.57 -3.46
CA LEU A 121 -20.58 11.50 -2.74
C LEU A 121 -21.01 11.30 -1.26
N LEU A 122 -21.86 12.19 -0.73
CA LEU A 122 -22.46 12.12 0.59
C LEU A 122 -23.63 11.12 0.68
N ARG A 123 -24.26 10.74 -0.44
CA ARG A 123 -25.23 9.65 -0.51
C ARG A 123 -24.60 8.44 -1.19
N LEU A 124 -23.75 7.71 -0.46
CA LEU A 124 -23.18 6.45 -0.94
C LEU A 124 -24.31 5.47 -1.28
N SER A 125 -24.61 5.34 -2.57
CA SER A 125 -25.56 4.34 -3.06
C SER A 125 -24.90 2.97 -3.06
N LEU A 126 -25.68 1.89 -3.00
CA LEU A 126 -25.16 0.52 -3.13
C LEU A 126 -24.32 0.35 -4.40
N LYS A 127 -24.64 1.08 -5.48
CA LYS A 127 -23.88 1.08 -6.74
C LYS A 127 -22.46 1.64 -6.58
N ASP A 128 -22.30 2.71 -5.79
CA ASP A 128 -20.99 3.31 -5.53
C ASP A 128 -20.14 2.38 -4.68
N ILE A 129 -20.74 1.75 -3.66
CA ILE A 129 -20.06 0.77 -2.81
C ILE A 129 -19.55 -0.41 -3.65
N VAL A 130 -20.43 -1.01 -4.47
CA VAL A 130 -20.04 -2.12 -5.36
C VAL A 130 -18.92 -1.70 -6.30
N SER A 131 -19.03 -0.52 -6.92
CA SER A 131 -18.01 -0.02 -7.85
C SER A 131 -16.66 0.21 -7.16
N LEU A 132 -16.64 0.83 -5.97
CA LEU A 132 -15.42 1.04 -5.19
C LEU A 132 -14.80 -0.27 -4.73
N LEU A 133 -15.62 -1.26 -4.36
CA LEU A 133 -15.14 -2.61 -4.05
C LEU A 133 -14.49 -3.26 -5.27
N THR A 134 -15.13 -3.22 -6.44
CA THR A 134 -14.55 -3.76 -7.68
C THR A 134 -13.23 -3.07 -8.04
N ILE A 135 -13.16 -1.74 -7.93
CA ILE A 135 -11.92 -0.98 -8.18
C ILE A 135 -10.83 -1.40 -7.17
N SER A 136 -11.19 -1.62 -5.91
CA SER A 136 -10.26 -2.10 -4.88
C SER A 136 -9.67 -3.46 -5.24
N PHE A 137 -10.50 -4.43 -5.67
CA PHE A 137 -10.03 -5.73 -6.13
C PHE A 137 -9.01 -5.60 -7.27
N ILE A 138 -9.34 -4.80 -8.31
CA ILE A 138 -8.45 -4.55 -9.44
C ILE A 138 -7.13 -3.91 -8.97
N SER A 139 -7.22 -2.94 -8.05
CA SER A 139 -6.07 -2.18 -7.57
C SER A 139 -5.13 -3.01 -6.70
N VAL A 140 -5.64 -4.04 -6.03
CA VAL A 140 -4.85 -4.92 -5.16
C VAL A 140 -4.16 -6.06 -5.94
N LEU A 141 -4.65 -6.43 -7.12
CA LEU A 141 -4.05 -7.48 -7.96
C LEU A 141 -2.52 -7.35 -8.16
N PRO A 142 -1.95 -6.16 -8.44
CA PRO A 142 -0.50 -6.02 -8.60
C PRO A 142 0.28 -6.41 -7.34
N ILE A 143 -0.26 -6.15 -6.14
CA ILE A 143 0.35 -6.53 -4.86
C ILE A 143 0.52 -8.04 -4.80
N TYR A 144 -0.55 -8.78 -5.05
CA TYR A 144 -0.52 -10.24 -4.93
C TYR A 144 0.24 -10.89 -6.07
N PHE A 145 0.13 -10.36 -7.29
CA PHE A 145 0.84 -10.90 -8.45
C PHE A 145 2.36 -10.79 -8.28
N VAL A 146 2.88 -9.59 -8.03
CA VAL A 146 4.32 -9.36 -7.84
C VAL A 146 4.79 -9.95 -6.52
N GLY A 147 4.00 -9.82 -5.46
CA GLY A 147 4.30 -10.41 -4.16
C GLY A 147 4.48 -11.93 -4.24
N PHE A 148 3.56 -12.63 -4.90
CA PHE A 148 3.64 -14.07 -5.09
C PHE A 148 4.81 -14.48 -5.98
N LEU A 149 5.11 -13.71 -7.04
CA LEU A 149 6.27 -13.95 -7.90
C LEU A 149 7.59 -13.86 -7.10
N VAL A 150 7.76 -12.80 -6.31
CA VAL A 150 8.94 -12.64 -5.46
C VAL A 150 9.00 -13.75 -4.42
N PHE A 151 7.88 -14.05 -3.76
CA PHE A 151 7.79 -15.13 -2.78
C PHE A 151 8.19 -16.49 -3.39
N SER A 152 7.65 -16.84 -4.57
CA SER A 152 7.94 -18.11 -5.22
C SER A 152 9.43 -18.23 -5.58
N HIS A 153 10.03 -17.17 -6.10
CA HIS A 153 11.47 -17.12 -6.38
C HIS A 153 12.32 -17.38 -5.13
N TYR A 154 11.97 -16.79 -3.98
CA TYR A 154 12.67 -17.03 -2.72
C TYR A 154 12.48 -18.44 -2.17
N THR A 155 11.29 -19.03 -2.33
CA THR A 155 11.03 -20.39 -1.83
C THR A 155 11.61 -21.50 -2.70
N LEU A 156 11.79 -21.25 -4.00
CA LEU A 156 12.34 -22.23 -4.93
C LEU A 156 13.87 -22.29 -4.91
N GLN A 157 14.53 -21.31 -4.28
CA GLN A 157 15.96 -21.39 -4.00
C GLN A 157 16.19 -22.47 -2.94
N PRO A 158 16.88 -23.58 -3.26
CA PRO A 158 17.22 -24.58 -2.28
C PRO A 158 18.12 -23.90 -1.25
N THR A 159 17.65 -23.74 -0.02
CA THR A 159 18.59 -23.59 1.08
C THR A 159 19.39 -24.88 1.10
N ALA A 160 20.70 -24.78 0.84
CA ALA A 160 21.60 -25.93 0.86
C ALA A 160 21.27 -26.77 2.11
N PRO A 161 21.01 -28.09 1.96
CA PRO A 161 20.72 -28.91 3.12
C PRO A 161 21.93 -28.80 4.03
N SER A 162 21.73 -28.26 5.24
CA SER A 162 22.79 -28.28 6.24
C SER A 162 23.18 -29.74 6.42
N THR A 163 24.40 -30.05 6.02
CA THR A 163 25.23 -31.14 6.52
C THR A 163 25.08 -31.20 8.05
N ARG A 164 24.09 -31.96 8.51
CA ARG A 164 23.90 -32.40 9.90
C ARG A 164 23.83 -33.91 9.91
N LEU A 165 24.94 -34.50 9.48
CA LEU A 165 25.40 -35.83 9.87
C LEU A 165 26.92 -35.72 10.03
N SER A 166 27.36 -35.33 11.22
CA SER A 166 28.66 -35.65 11.83
C SER A 166 28.66 -35.17 13.28
#